data_AF-A0A293N274-F1
#
_entry.id   AF-A0A293N274-F1
#
_cell.length_a   1.000
_cell.length_b   1.000
_cell.length_c   1.000
_cell.angle_alpha   90.00
_cell.angle_beta   90.00
_cell.angle_gamma   90.00
#
_symmetry.space_group_name_H-M   'P 1'
#
loop_
_entity.id
_entity.type
_entity.pdbx_description
1 polymer ?
#
loop_
_entity_poly.entity_id
_entity_poly.type
_entity_poly.pdbx_seq_one_letter_code
_entity_poly.pdbx_strand_id
1 'polypeptide(L)'
;MSLILSKHPQLLEVLELAQLMDTCVRNSYYDEALELAAYVRQLERKHGNIPLIGNIAAEVQESQQVMLNQLLQQLRTAIQLPACLKVIGYLRRMDVFSEAELRVKFLQARTTWFQSILSSIPTKDAYMHITRVVEACRVHLFDIVTQYRAIFSDEDPISSITARDTSEPMGAIFYSWVTSRVSDFLHLLEADLQRDMGGRIDSVLSQCMYFGLSFSRVGADFRPLLARKFQVAILAKCTHIIMEVTSRFEEMMHSFTLTNLPPVGPAAMLMSSLTAEENLRPPFSLLEFEPLAQYCNGVLTAFNELRLCACLSIAKDVTLSLRRSLERVVTAIVGFYAAEESTLTEKESEAFSRFSSGFANELVPFLDRCLSVLFPSSQIATVLGLPATQVIRMDNMGHLNCDDIVAPMKHLVSDFEEDFSVPPSSEEGPSDEAVLPEVAGTDAGPIEVSSPAVEESVTPVEAPTLLDDVDEGAVSMSEPGAPEVQHAT
;
A
#
# COMPACT_ATOMS: atom_id res chain seq x y z
N MET A 1 -75.24 20.38 -31.84
CA MET A 1 -75.06 19.05 -31.20
C MET A 1 -74.38 18.03 -32.09
N SER A 2 -74.62 17.95 -33.41
CA SER A 2 -73.98 16.95 -34.28
C SER A 2 -72.45 17.07 -34.39
N LEU A 3 -71.89 18.29 -34.37
CA LEU A 3 -70.44 18.52 -34.44
C LEU A 3 -69.71 18.05 -33.17
N ILE A 4 -70.28 18.32 -31.99
CA ILE A 4 -69.73 17.88 -30.69
C ILE A 4 -69.76 16.35 -30.60
N LEU A 5 -70.86 15.71 -31.03
CA LEU A 5 -70.96 14.24 -31.07
C LEU A 5 -69.93 13.63 -32.04
N SER A 6 -69.68 14.27 -33.18
CA SER A 6 -68.69 13.81 -34.18
C SER A 6 -67.23 13.99 -33.74
N LYS A 7 -66.99 14.91 -32.80
CA LYS A 7 -65.66 15.24 -32.25
C LYS A 7 -65.42 14.67 -30.85
N HIS A 8 -66.43 14.01 -30.28
CA HIS A 8 -66.35 13.38 -28.96
C HIS A 8 -65.19 12.37 -28.82
N PRO A 9 -64.90 11.48 -29.79
CA PRO A 9 -63.77 10.56 -29.66
C PRO A 9 -62.42 11.29 -29.59
N GLN A 10 -62.25 12.33 -30.40
CA GLN A 10 -61.04 13.15 -30.46
C GLN A 10 -60.84 13.99 -29.18
N LEU A 11 -61.94 14.40 -28.54
CA LEU A 11 -61.91 15.07 -27.23
C LEU A 11 -61.57 14.09 -26.10
N LEU A 12 -62.06 12.84 -26.17
CA LEU A 12 -61.73 11.79 -25.21
C LEU A 12 -60.24 11.44 -25.28
N GLU A 13 -59.69 11.29 -26.49
CA GLU A 13 -58.26 11.04 -26.71
C GLU A 13 -57.37 12.13 -26.07
N VAL A 14 -57.79 13.40 -26.13
CA VAL A 14 -57.06 14.51 -25.50
C VAL A 14 -57.15 14.44 -23.97
N LEU A 15 -58.31 14.04 -23.43
CA LEU A 15 -58.51 13.86 -21.99
C LEU A 15 -57.71 12.67 -21.43
N GLU A 16 -57.44 11.66 -22.25
CA GLU A 16 -56.69 10.46 -21.86
C GLU A 16 -55.16 10.65 -21.91
N LEU A 17 -54.65 11.76 -22.47
CA LEU A 17 -53.20 12.00 -22.62
C LEU A 17 -52.43 11.99 -21.31
N ALA A 18 -52.99 12.56 -20.23
CA ALA A 18 -52.35 12.55 -18.92
C ALA A 18 -52.26 11.12 -18.35
N GLN A 19 -53.35 10.35 -18.45
CA GLN A 19 -53.37 8.94 -18.03
C GLN A 19 -52.43 8.06 -18.86
N LEU A 20 -52.34 8.32 -20.18
CA LEU A 20 -51.42 7.62 -21.06
C LEU A 20 -49.97 7.94 -20.70
N MET A 21 -49.65 9.21 -20.44
CA MET A 21 -48.34 9.63 -19.97
C MET A 21 -47.94 8.91 -18.67
N ASP A 22 -48.81 8.88 -17.67
CA ASP A 22 -48.58 8.14 -16.42
C ASP A 22 -48.30 6.66 -16.66
N THR A 23 -49.05 6.05 -17.59
CA THR A 23 -48.88 4.64 -17.96
C THR A 23 -47.53 4.40 -18.64
N CYS A 24 -47.13 5.28 -19.57
CA CYS A 24 -45.81 5.21 -20.22
C CYS A 24 -44.68 5.35 -19.22
N VAL A 25 -44.74 6.34 -18.32
CA VAL A 25 -43.71 6.57 -17.30
C VAL A 25 -43.60 5.40 -16.32
N ARG A 26 -44.72 4.87 -15.83
CA ARG A 26 -44.73 3.71 -14.92
C ARG A 26 -44.14 2.45 -15.55
N ASN A 27 -44.36 2.25 -16.84
CA ASN A 27 -43.87 1.08 -17.57
C ASN A 27 -42.48 1.29 -18.20
N SER A 28 -41.82 2.42 -17.92
CA SER A 28 -40.51 2.78 -18.50
C SER A 28 -40.49 2.90 -20.03
N TYR A 29 -41.65 3.18 -20.64
CA TYR A 29 -41.80 3.51 -22.07
C TYR A 29 -41.43 4.99 -22.30
N TYR A 30 -40.15 5.28 -22.11
CA TYR A 30 -39.63 6.65 -22.07
C TYR A 30 -39.59 7.34 -23.42
N ASP A 31 -39.43 6.60 -24.53
CA ASP A 31 -39.47 7.17 -25.87
C ASP A 31 -40.87 7.70 -26.20
N GLU A 32 -41.89 6.90 -25.92
CA GLU A 32 -43.31 7.25 -26.08
C GLU A 32 -43.72 8.38 -25.14
N ALA A 33 -43.25 8.35 -23.89
CA ALA A 33 -43.47 9.44 -22.93
C ALA A 33 -42.90 10.78 -23.45
N LEU A 34 -41.70 10.79 -24.05
CA LEU A 34 -41.09 11.99 -24.61
C LEU A 34 -41.85 12.52 -25.83
N GLU A 35 -42.37 11.63 -26.68
CA GLU A 35 -43.22 12.02 -27.82
C GLU A 35 -44.54 12.63 -27.34
N LEU A 36 -45.20 12.02 -26.34
CA LEU A 36 -46.41 12.56 -25.71
C LEU A 36 -46.15 13.93 -25.07
N ALA A 37 -45.03 14.09 -24.36
CA ALA A 37 -44.61 15.37 -23.80
C ALA A 37 -44.46 16.47 -24.87
N ALA A 38 -43.85 16.13 -26.01
CA ALA A 38 -43.66 17.07 -27.11
C ALA A 38 -45.00 17.44 -27.76
N TYR A 39 -45.90 16.47 -27.95
CA TYR A 39 -47.24 16.68 -28.47
C TYR A 39 -48.07 17.60 -27.56
N VAL A 40 -48.10 17.33 -26.25
CA VAL A 40 -48.84 18.14 -25.27
C VAL A 40 -48.28 19.56 -25.20
N ARG A 41 -46.94 19.74 -25.22
CA ARG A 41 -46.32 21.07 -25.31
C ARG A 41 -46.73 21.82 -26.58
N GLN A 42 -46.84 21.14 -27.72
CA GLN A 42 -47.32 21.76 -28.95
C GLN A 42 -48.81 22.13 -28.88
N LEU A 43 -49.63 21.28 -28.24
CA LEU A 43 -51.05 21.51 -28.04
C LEU A 43 -51.30 22.73 -27.14
N GLU A 44 -50.56 22.84 -26.04
CA GLU A 44 -50.58 23.99 -25.13
C GLU A 44 -50.19 25.28 -25.85
N ARG A 45 -49.13 25.28 -26.66
CA ARG A 45 -48.73 26.45 -27.46
C ARG A 45 -49.81 26.92 -28.43
N LYS A 46 -50.57 26.00 -29.04
CA LYS A 46 -51.62 26.31 -30.01
C LYS A 46 -52.94 26.73 -29.35
N HIS A 47 -53.25 26.16 -28.18
CA HIS A 47 -54.57 26.25 -27.57
C HIS A 47 -54.55 26.65 -26.08
N GLY A 48 -53.51 27.34 -25.62
CA GLY A 48 -53.29 27.72 -24.21
C GLY A 48 -54.38 28.62 -23.60
N ASN A 49 -55.28 29.19 -24.42
CA ASN A 49 -56.45 29.92 -23.92
C ASN A 49 -57.53 29.00 -23.31
N ILE A 50 -57.40 27.67 -23.44
CA ILE A 50 -58.35 26.68 -22.93
C ILE A 50 -57.82 26.14 -21.58
N PRO A 51 -58.50 26.41 -20.44
CA PRO A 51 -58.03 25.99 -19.11
C PRO A 51 -57.80 24.49 -18.97
N LEU A 52 -58.64 23.67 -19.62
CA LEU A 52 -58.53 22.21 -19.62
C LEU A 52 -57.19 21.73 -20.21
N ILE A 53 -56.73 22.36 -21.30
CA ILE A 53 -55.45 21.99 -21.94
C ILE A 53 -54.29 22.40 -21.03
N GLY A 54 -54.40 23.53 -20.34
CA GLY A 54 -53.44 23.92 -19.30
C GLY A 54 -53.37 22.91 -18.16
N ASN A 55 -54.50 22.39 -17.69
CA ASN A 55 -54.54 21.35 -16.66
C ASN A 55 -53.88 20.05 -17.12
N ILE A 56 -54.20 19.58 -18.34
CA ILE A 56 -53.57 18.38 -18.93
C ILE A 56 -52.05 18.58 -19.07
N ALA A 57 -51.62 19.76 -19.51
CA ALA A 57 -50.20 20.06 -19.62
C ALA A 57 -49.50 20.04 -18.25
N ALA A 58 -50.14 20.54 -17.20
CA ALA A 58 -49.63 20.49 -15.83
C ALA A 58 -49.52 19.05 -15.30
N GLU A 59 -50.55 18.21 -15.49
CA GLU A 59 -50.52 16.79 -15.11
C GLU A 59 -49.40 16.04 -15.84
N VAL A 60 -49.27 16.28 -17.15
CA VAL A 60 -48.20 15.68 -17.98
C VAL A 60 -46.80 16.16 -17.54
N GLN A 61 -46.66 17.39 -17.06
CA GLN A 61 -45.42 17.88 -16.46
C GLN A 61 -45.12 17.19 -15.14
N GLU A 62 -46.12 16.92 -14.29
CA GLU A 62 -45.95 16.17 -13.05
C GLU A 62 -45.43 14.74 -13.33
N SER A 63 -46.02 14.04 -14.28
CA SER A 63 -45.54 12.71 -14.72
C SER A 63 -44.11 12.78 -15.28
N GLN A 64 -43.75 13.85 -16.00
CA GLN A 64 -42.36 14.07 -16.46
C GLN A 64 -41.39 14.26 -15.30
N GLN A 65 -41.79 14.90 -14.20
CA GLN A 65 -40.94 14.99 -13.01
C GLN A 65 -40.71 13.61 -12.37
N VAL A 66 -41.72 12.73 -12.39
CA VAL A 66 -41.55 11.34 -11.95
C VAL A 66 -40.56 10.60 -12.86
N MET A 67 -40.69 10.73 -14.18
CA MET A 67 -39.74 10.17 -15.15
C MET A 67 -38.31 10.66 -14.92
N LEU A 68 -38.12 11.98 -14.70
CA LEU A 68 -36.82 12.56 -14.40
C LEU A 68 -36.18 11.90 -13.16
N ASN A 69 -36.94 11.75 -12.08
CA ASN A 69 -36.46 11.11 -10.86
C ASN A 69 -36.10 9.64 -11.08
N GLN A 70 -36.89 8.89 -11.85
CA GLN A 70 -36.58 7.50 -12.21
C GLN A 70 -35.27 7.40 -13.00
N LEU A 71 -35.07 8.26 -14.01
CA LEU A 71 -33.86 8.29 -14.81
C LEU A 71 -32.62 8.63 -13.97
N LEU A 72 -32.71 9.64 -13.10
CA LEU A 72 -31.62 9.98 -12.17
C LEU A 72 -31.33 8.86 -11.17
N GLN A 73 -32.36 8.14 -10.73
CA GLN A 73 -32.20 7.00 -9.83
C GLN A 73 -31.50 5.83 -10.53
N GLN A 74 -31.76 5.59 -11.83
CA GLN A 74 -31.04 4.56 -12.59
C GLN A 74 -29.53 4.84 -12.65
N LEU A 75 -29.12 6.12 -12.77
CA LEU A 75 -27.70 6.51 -12.74
C LEU A 75 -27.01 6.22 -11.39
N ARG A 76 -27.79 6.09 -10.30
CA ARG A 76 -27.30 5.75 -8.95
C ARG A 76 -27.18 4.24 -8.71
N THR A 77 -27.27 3.41 -9.74
CA THR A 77 -27.13 1.95 -9.66
C THR A 77 -25.89 1.45 -10.41
N ALA A 78 -25.66 0.14 -10.42
CA ALA A 78 -24.60 -0.50 -11.21
C ALA A 78 -24.97 -0.52 -12.72
N ILE A 79 -25.12 0.66 -13.31
CA ILE A 79 -25.51 0.85 -14.70
C ILE A 79 -24.31 0.68 -15.66
N GLN A 80 -24.55 -0.04 -16.75
CA GLN A 80 -23.58 -0.27 -17.82
C GLN A 80 -23.58 0.88 -18.83
N LEU A 81 -22.46 1.06 -19.56
CA LEU A 81 -22.28 2.16 -20.51
C LEU A 81 -23.45 2.32 -21.53
N PRO A 82 -23.95 1.25 -22.20
CA PRO A 82 -25.02 1.41 -23.18
C PRO A 82 -26.33 1.93 -22.56
N ALA A 83 -26.69 1.45 -21.37
CA ALA A 83 -27.87 1.93 -20.65
C ALA A 83 -27.66 3.37 -20.16
N CYS A 84 -26.45 3.71 -19.74
CA CYS A 84 -26.10 5.05 -19.32
C CYS A 84 -26.24 6.08 -20.45
N LEU A 85 -25.77 5.74 -21.66
CA LEU A 85 -25.95 6.55 -22.87
C LEU A 85 -27.43 6.78 -23.19
N LYS A 86 -28.28 5.74 -23.06
CA LYS A 86 -29.73 5.87 -23.25
C LYS A 86 -30.36 6.81 -22.23
N VAL A 87 -30.06 6.63 -20.93
CA VAL A 87 -30.59 7.48 -19.86
C VAL A 87 -30.19 8.94 -20.05
N ILE A 88 -28.92 9.21 -20.36
CA ILE A 88 -28.46 10.57 -20.64
C ILE A 88 -29.10 11.12 -21.93
N GLY A 89 -29.30 10.28 -22.95
CA GLY A 89 -30.03 10.64 -24.16
C GLY A 89 -31.48 11.09 -23.88
N TYR A 90 -32.19 10.38 -23.00
CA TYR A 90 -33.51 10.79 -22.53
C TYR A 90 -33.45 12.11 -21.78
N LEU A 91 -32.51 12.27 -20.84
CA LEU A 91 -32.35 13.52 -20.08
C LEU A 91 -32.04 14.72 -20.97
N ARG A 92 -31.23 14.55 -22.03
CA ARG A 92 -31.00 15.58 -23.05
C ARG A 92 -32.29 15.94 -23.81
N ARG A 93 -33.08 14.95 -24.20
CA ARG A 93 -34.37 15.16 -24.91
C ARG A 93 -35.46 15.80 -24.05
N MET A 94 -35.40 15.62 -22.73
CA MET A 94 -36.32 16.30 -21.82
C MET A 94 -36.07 17.82 -21.77
N ASP A 95 -34.87 18.28 -22.12
CA ASP A 95 -34.48 19.70 -22.22
C ASP A 95 -34.68 20.47 -20.89
N VAL A 96 -34.37 19.79 -19.77
CA VAL A 96 -34.51 20.34 -18.39
C VAL A 96 -33.17 20.81 -17.82
N PHE A 97 -32.06 20.35 -18.39
CA PHE A 97 -30.71 20.66 -17.93
C PHE A 97 -29.87 21.20 -19.09
N SER A 98 -29.06 22.21 -18.80
CA SER A 98 -27.90 22.53 -19.63
C SER A 98 -26.88 21.38 -19.64
N GLU A 99 -25.98 21.38 -20.63
CA GLU A 99 -24.94 20.35 -20.72
C GLU A 99 -24.03 20.33 -19.48
N ALA A 100 -23.76 21.50 -18.89
CA ALA A 100 -22.99 21.63 -17.64
C ALA A 100 -23.72 21.00 -16.45
N GLU A 101 -25.01 21.30 -16.29
CA GLU A 101 -25.83 20.71 -15.23
C GLU A 101 -25.93 19.19 -15.40
N LEU A 102 -26.07 18.70 -16.63
CA LEU A 102 -26.14 17.28 -16.91
C LEU A 102 -24.85 16.54 -16.55
N ARG A 103 -23.68 17.12 -16.85
CA ARG A 103 -22.36 16.62 -16.40
C ARG A 103 -22.31 16.53 -14.87
N VAL A 104 -22.72 17.58 -14.16
CA VAL A 104 -22.73 17.61 -12.69
C VAL A 104 -23.70 16.58 -12.13
N LYS A 105 -24.92 16.49 -12.65
CA LYS A 105 -25.94 15.51 -12.21
C LYS A 105 -25.47 14.08 -12.42
N PHE A 106 -24.82 13.81 -13.56
CA PHE A 106 -24.21 12.51 -13.82
C PHE A 106 -23.14 12.18 -12.78
N LEU A 107 -22.14 13.05 -12.59
CA LEU A 107 -21.05 12.81 -11.65
C LEU A 107 -21.56 12.68 -10.21
N GLN A 108 -22.55 13.48 -9.80
CA GLN A 108 -23.21 13.36 -8.49
C GLN A 108 -23.87 12.00 -8.33
N ALA A 109 -24.68 11.56 -9.29
CA ALA A 109 -25.37 10.27 -9.23
C ALA A 109 -24.40 9.09 -9.17
N ARG A 110 -23.35 9.11 -10.00
CA ARG A 110 -22.29 8.09 -9.98
C ARG A 110 -21.50 8.10 -8.67
N THR A 111 -21.24 9.29 -8.11
CA THR A 111 -20.57 9.43 -6.81
C THR A 111 -21.41 8.84 -5.68
N THR A 112 -22.71 9.12 -5.65
CA THR A 112 -23.63 8.53 -4.65
C THR A 112 -23.62 7.01 -4.71
N TRP A 113 -23.68 6.44 -5.92
CA TRP A 113 -23.56 5.00 -6.12
C TRP A 113 -22.22 4.47 -5.61
N PHE A 114 -21.12 5.09 -6.02
CA PHE A 114 -19.77 4.66 -5.63
C PHE A 114 -19.56 4.74 -4.10
N GLN A 115 -20.04 5.80 -3.45
CA GLN A 115 -20.01 5.93 -2.00
C GLN A 115 -20.81 4.82 -1.31
N SER A 116 -21.94 4.38 -1.89
CA SER A 116 -22.70 3.25 -1.35
C SER A 116 -21.87 1.95 -1.38
N ILE A 117 -21.10 1.72 -2.45
CA ILE A 117 -20.18 0.59 -2.56
C ILE A 117 -19.10 0.67 -1.48
N LEU A 118 -18.43 1.81 -1.34
CA LEU A 118 -17.41 1.99 -0.31
C LEU A 118 -17.96 1.79 1.11
N SER A 119 -19.16 2.31 1.39
CA SER A 119 -19.81 2.16 2.70
C SER A 119 -20.19 0.72 3.05
N SER A 120 -20.30 -0.16 2.06
CA SER A 120 -20.59 -1.58 2.26
C SER A 120 -19.35 -2.40 2.65
N ILE A 121 -18.15 -1.83 2.51
CA ILE A 121 -16.90 -2.53 2.80
C ILE A 121 -16.71 -2.59 4.33
N PRO A 122 -16.50 -3.79 4.91
CA PRO A 122 -16.27 -3.93 6.34
C PRO A 122 -15.01 -3.18 6.81
N THR A 123 -15.14 -2.41 7.88
CA THR A 123 -14.06 -1.54 8.42
C THR A 123 -13.28 -2.16 9.59
N LYS A 124 -13.63 -3.38 10.04
CA LYS A 124 -13.08 -3.99 11.25
C LYS A 124 -11.56 -4.21 11.17
N ASP A 125 -11.10 -4.82 10.09
CA ASP A 125 -9.68 -5.09 9.82
C ASP A 125 -9.18 -4.04 8.83
N ALA A 126 -8.17 -3.25 9.22
CA ALA A 126 -7.70 -2.12 8.42
C ALA A 126 -7.06 -2.57 7.09
N TYR A 127 -6.31 -3.67 7.11
CA TYR A 127 -5.70 -4.24 5.91
C TYR A 127 -6.76 -4.72 4.90
N MET A 128 -7.75 -5.49 5.35
CA MET A 128 -8.85 -5.96 4.50
C MET A 128 -9.73 -4.82 4.02
N HIS A 129 -9.96 -3.81 4.85
CA HIS A 129 -10.72 -2.62 4.47
C HIS A 129 -10.01 -1.87 3.34
N ILE A 130 -8.74 -1.45 3.54
CA ILE A 130 -8.05 -0.63 2.54
C ILE A 130 -7.82 -1.39 1.23
N THR A 131 -7.49 -2.68 1.27
CA THR A 131 -7.24 -3.48 0.05
C THR A 131 -8.51 -3.58 -0.80
N ARG A 132 -9.67 -3.78 -0.16
CA ARG A 132 -10.98 -3.75 -0.85
C ARG A 132 -11.34 -2.36 -1.35
N VAL A 133 -11.04 -1.31 -0.59
CA VAL A 133 -11.26 0.07 -1.01
C VAL A 133 -10.39 0.42 -2.22
N VAL A 134 -9.10 0.06 -2.22
CA VAL A 134 -8.18 0.27 -3.35
C VAL A 134 -8.74 -0.40 -4.61
N GLU A 135 -9.18 -1.65 -4.50
CA GLU A 135 -9.74 -2.37 -5.65
C GLU A 135 -11.07 -1.76 -6.14
N ALA A 136 -11.98 -1.43 -5.22
CA ALA A 136 -13.24 -0.76 -5.54
C ALA A 136 -13.02 0.60 -6.21
N CYS A 137 -12.08 1.41 -5.69
CA CYS A 137 -11.68 2.68 -6.30
C CYS A 137 -11.14 2.45 -7.71
N ARG A 138 -10.20 1.51 -7.88
CA ARG A 138 -9.54 1.23 -9.15
C ARG A 138 -10.53 0.83 -10.23
N VAL A 139 -11.45 -0.07 -9.93
CA VAL A 139 -12.46 -0.55 -10.88
C VAL A 139 -13.51 0.52 -11.13
N HIS A 140 -14.20 0.98 -10.10
CA HIS A 140 -15.40 1.79 -10.28
C HIS A 140 -15.11 3.24 -10.67
N LEU A 141 -14.00 3.84 -10.21
CA LEU A 141 -13.64 5.17 -10.69
C LEU A 141 -13.24 5.13 -12.16
N PHE A 142 -12.56 4.07 -12.61
CA PHE A 142 -12.22 3.89 -14.02
C PHE A 142 -13.46 3.73 -14.89
N ASP A 143 -14.45 2.97 -14.42
CA ASP A 143 -15.74 2.82 -15.11
C ASP A 143 -16.47 4.17 -15.22
N ILE A 144 -16.53 4.94 -14.13
CA ILE A 144 -17.20 6.26 -14.13
C ILE A 144 -16.50 7.23 -15.08
N VAL A 145 -15.17 7.24 -15.08
CA VAL A 145 -14.36 8.03 -16.02
C VAL A 145 -14.67 7.63 -17.46
N THR A 146 -14.67 6.33 -17.74
CA THR A 146 -14.92 5.81 -19.09
C THR A 146 -16.31 6.18 -19.56
N GLN A 147 -17.31 6.03 -18.70
CA GLN A 147 -18.68 6.47 -18.94
C GLN A 147 -18.75 7.97 -19.22
N TYR A 148 -18.12 8.79 -18.36
CA TYR A 148 -18.11 10.24 -18.54
C TYR A 148 -17.53 10.64 -19.90
N ARG A 149 -16.35 10.13 -20.25
CA ARG A 149 -15.66 10.46 -21.51
C ARG A 149 -16.46 10.02 -22.73
N ALA A 150 -17.12 8.86 -22.67
CA ALA A 150 -17.98 8.38 -23.75
C ALA A 150 -19.25 9.21 -23.94
N ILE A 151 -19.80 9.78 -22.86
CA ILE A 151 -21.07 10.53 -22.87
C ILE A 151 -20.87 12.00 -23.24
N PHE A 152 -19.80 12.62 -22.73
CA PHE A 152 -19.57 14.07 -22.78
C PHE A 152 -18.40 14.46 -23.70
N SER A 153 -17.67 13.49 -24.28
CA SER A 153 -16.64 13.69 -25.31
C SER A 153 -15.64 14.79 -24.98
N ASP A 154 -15.07 14.77 -23.78
CA ASP A 154 -13.95 15.64 -23.44
C ASP A 154 -12.64 14.97 -23.88
N GLU A 155 -12.37 14.96 -25.19
CA GLU A 155 -11.03 14.86 -25.81
C GLU A 155 -11.18 15.04 -27.33
N ASP A 156 -11.09 16.27 -27.81
CA ASP A 156 -10.22 16.53 -28.95
C ASP A 156 -9.33 17.70 -28.54
N PRO A 157 -8.06 17.45 -28.17
CA PRO A 157 -7.06 18.49 -27.95
C PRO A 157 -6.92 19.44 -29.15
N ILE A 158 -7.39 19.03 -30.33
CA ILE A 158 -7.44 19.83 -31.56
C ILE A 158 -8.60 20.83 -31.50
N SER A 159 -9.75 20.44 -30.94
CA SER A 159 -10.95 21.29 -30.81
C SER A 159 -10.74 22.44 -29.83
N SER A 160 -9.94 22.24 -28.77
CA SER A 160 -9.59 23.29 -27.79
C SER A 160 -8.60 24.33 -28.33
N ILE A 161 -7.78 23.97 -29.32
CA ILE A 161 -6.85 24.92 -29.98
C ILE A 161 -7.61 25.84 -30.94
N THR A 162 -8.68 25.34 -31.58
CA THR A 162 -9.53 26.11 -32.52
C THR A 162 -10.64 26.91 -31.82
N ALA A 163 -11.09 26.50 -30.64
CA ALA A 163 -12.14 27.16 -29.87
C ALA A 163 -11.54 28.11 -28.81
N ARG A 164 -10.85 29.16 -29.26
CA ARG A 164 -10.22 30.14 -28.35
C ARG A 164 -11.15 31.18 -27.75
N ASP A 165 -12.42 31.23 -28.12
CA ASP A 165 -13.32 32.25 -27.60
C ASP A 165 -14.68 31.64 -27.23
N THR A 166 -15.08 31.80 -25.96
CA THR A 166 -16.44 31.68 -25.38
C THR A 166 -16.98 30.35 -24.82
N SER A 167 -16.30 29.21 -24.91
CA SER A 167 -16.75 28.01 -24.18
C SER A 167 -16.18 27.99 -22.77
N GLU A 168 -17.03 28.00 -21.74
CA GLU A 168 -16.65 27.63 -20.37
C GLU A 168 -15.79 26.34 -20.40
N PRO A 169 -14.72 26.23 -19.60
CA PRO A 169 -13.86 25.05 -19.58
C PRO A 169 -14.61 23.88 -18.93
N MET A 170 -15.49 23.24 -19.68
CA MET A 170 -16.35 22.14 -19.22
C MET A 170 -15.55 20.94 -18.68
N GLY A 171 -14.33 20.74 -19.20
CA GLY A 171 -13.39 19.76 -18.67
C GLY A 171 -12.97 20.03 -17.22
N ALA A 172 -13.05 21.28 -16.73
CA ALA A 172 -12.74 21.61 -15.34
C ALA A 172 -13.68 20.88 -14.35
N ILE A 173 -14.94 20.66 -14.72
CA ILE A 173 -15.90 19.91 -13.89
C ILE A 173 -15.41 18.47 -13.69
N PHE A 174 -14.96 17.83 -14.77
CA PHE A 174 -14.44 16.47 -14.74
C PHE A 174 -13.14 16.38 -13.92
N TYR A 175 -12.15 17.22 -14.22
CA TYR A 175 -10.88 17.17 -13.50
C TYR A 175 -11.03 17.54 -12.03
N SER A 176 -11.87 18.53 -11.70
CA SER A 176 -12.19 18.86 -10.30
C SER A 176 -12.83 17.67 -9.57
N TRP A 177 -13.71 16.93 -10.24
CA TRP A 177 -14.30 15.71 -9.68
C TRP A 177 -13.24 14.63 -9.47
N VAL A 178 -12.39 14.37 -10.46
CA VAL A 178 -11.29 13.39 -10.36
C VAL A 178 -10.36 13.73 -9.20
N THR A 179 -9.90 14.99 -9.10
CA THR A 179 -9.05 15.46 -8.00
C THR A 179 -9.74 15.28 -6.65
N SER A 180 -11.04 15.58 -6.55
CA SER A 180 -11.80 15.33 -5.32
C SER A 180 -11.86 13.84 -4.96
N ARG A 181 -12.05 12.93 -5.93
CA ARG A 181 -12.07 11.48 -5.66
C ARG A 181 -10.71 10.96 -5.19
N VAL A 182 -9.62 11.45 -5.78
CA VAL A 182 -8.26 11.13 -5.35
C VAL A 182 -8.01 11.65 -3.94
N SER A 183 -8.44 12.86 -3.62
CA SER A 183 -8.31 13.44 -2.28
C SER A 183 -9.05 12.61 -1.22
N ASP A 184 -10.30 12.23 -1.50
CA ASP A 184 -11.10 11.38 -0.60
C ASP A 184 -10.40 10.03 -0.34
N PHE A 185 -9.86 9.40 -1.39
CA PHE A 185 -9.11 8.16 -1.27
C PHE A 185 -7.84 8.34 -0.42
N LEU A 186 -7.07 9.41 -0.63
CA LEU A 186 -5.85 9.68 0.14
C LEU A 186 -6.14 9.91 1.63
N HIS A 187 -7.26 10.56 1.97
CA HIS A 187 -7.68 10.73 3.36
C HIS A 187 -8.11 9.41 4.01
N LEU A 188 -8.86 8.57 3.28
CA LEU A 188 -9.25 7.25 3.75
C LEU A 188 -8.01 6.36 3.98
N LEU A 189 -7.08 6.35 3.01
CA LEU A 189 -5.81 5.63 3.11
C LEU A 189 -5.00 6.08 4.33
N GLU A 190 -4.88 7.38 4.57
CA GLU A 190 -4.16 7.92 5.74
C GLU A 190 -4.78 7.45 7.06
N ALA A 191 -6.11 7.43 7.16
CA ALA A 191 -6.81 6.96 8.35
C ALA A 191 -6.57 5.46 8.62
N ASP A 192 -6.58 4.62 7.57
CA ASP A 192 -6.30 3.19 7.73
C ASP A 192 -4.82 2.91 8.03
N LEU A 193 -3.89 3.69 7.45
CA LEU A 193 -2.45 3.54 7.72
C LEU A 193 -2.07 3.87 9.17
N GLN A 194 -2.89 4.63 9.90
CA GLN A 194 -2.69 4.89 11.33
C GLN A 194 -3.12 3.71 12.21
N ARG A 195 -3.81 2.73 11.65
CA ARG A 195 -4.28 1.52 12.36
C ARG A 195 -3.28 0.38 12.16
N ASP A 196 -3.46 -0.69 12.93
CA ASP A 196 -2.63 -1.87 12.74
C ASP A 196 -2.96 -2.61 11.43
N MET A 197 -1.94 -2.76 10.60
CA MET A 197 -1.99 -3.42 9.28
C MET A 197 -1.42 -4.84 9.32
N GLY A 198 -1.00 -5.33 10.50
CA GLY A 198 -0.42 -6.65 10.69
C GLY A 198 0.88 -6.85 9.91
N GLY A 199 1.70 -5.80 9.81
CA GLY A 199 3.01 -5.84 9.12
C GLY A 199 2.96 -5.85 7.58
N ARG A 200 1.79 -5.68 6.96
CA ARG A 200 1.58 -5.80 5.49
C ARG A 200 1.47 -4.46 4.76
N ILE A 201 2.19 -3.44 5.23
CA ILE A 201 2.14 -2.08 4.65
C ILE A 201 2.73 -2.07 3.23
N ASP A 202 3.74 -2.92 2.97
CA ASP A 202 4.38 -3.14 1.68
C ASP A 202 3.39 -3.62 0.59
N SER A 203 2.51 -4.54 0.94
CA SER A 203 1.46 -5.06 0.05
C SER A 203 0.46 -3.94 -0.31
N VAL A 204 0.03 -3.16 0.69
CA VAL A 204 -0.88 -2.03 0.47
C VAL A 204 -0.21 -0.93 -0.36
N LEU A 205 1.06 -0.63 -0.11
CA LEU A 205 1.87 0.31 -0.90
C LEU A 205 1.90 -0.13 -2.37
N SER A 206 2.21 -1.40 -2.63
CA SER A 206 2.27 -1.95 -3.99
C SER A 206 0.94 -1.84 -4.72
N GLN A 207 -0.17 -2.19 -4.05
CA GLN A 207 -1.52 -2.08 -4.61
C GLN A 207 -1.92 -0.62 -4.89
N CYS A 208 -1.60 0.31 -3.98
CA CYS A 208 -1.87 1.73 -4.18
C CYS A 208 -1.04 2.31 -5.32
N MET A 209 0.23 1.92 -5.44
CA MET A 209 1.10 2.34 -6.54
C MET A 209 0.59 1.81 -7.89
N TYR A 210 0.13 0.56 -7.94
CA TYR A 210 -0.51 0.00 -9.13
C TYR A 210 -1.80 0.75 -9.49
N PHE A 211 -2.64 1.06 -8.49
CA PHE A 211 -3.83 1.88 -8.70
C PHE A 211 -3.46 3.25 -9.28
N GLY A 212 -2.52 3.98 -8.66
CA GLY A 212 -2.04 5.27 -9.17
C GLY A 212 -1.49 5.21 -10.60
N LEU A 213 -0.73 4.16 -10.93
CA LEU A 213 -0.25 3.91 -12.29
C LEU A 213 -1.42 3.63 -13.25
N SER A 214 -2.39 2.82 -12.87
CA SER A 214 -3.55 2.53 -13.73
C SER A 214 -4.36 3.80 -14.03
N PHE A 215 -4.44 4.72 -13.07
CA PHE A 215 -5.16 5.98 -13.18
C PHE A 215 -4.38 7.06 -13.96
N SER A 216 -3.07 6.87 -14.18
CA SER A 216 -2.29 7.74 -15.07
C SER A 216 -2.79 7.70 -16.52
N ARG A 217 -3.41 6.58 -16.94
CA ARG A 217 -4.06 6.43 -18.27
C ARG A 217 -5.21 7.41 -18.47
N VAL A 218 -5.80 7.90 -17.38
CA VAL A 218 -6.89 8.88 -17.38
C VAL A 218 -6.36 10.31 -17.24
N GLY A 219 -5.04 10.48 -17.07
CA GLY A 219 -4.38 11.75 -16.83
C GLY A 219 -4.26 12.14 -15.35
N ALA A 220 -4.45 11.20 -14.43
CA ALA A 220 -4.42 11.46 -12.98
C ALA A 220 -3.43 10.54 -12.25
N ASP A 221 -2.13 10.79 -12.40
CA ASP A 221 -1.10 10.09 -11.64
C ASP A 221 -0.90 10.74 -10.26
N PHE A 222 -1.29 10.03 -9.20
CA PHE A 222 -1.20 10.48 -7.81
C PHE A 222 -0.17 9.71 -6.99
N ARG A 223 0.70 8.89 -7.62
CA ARG A 223 1.76 8.13 -6.92
C ARG A 223 2.70 9.00 -6.06
N PRO A 224 3.08 10.22 -6.47
CA PRO A 224 3.88 11.10 -5.61
C PRO A 224 3.19 11.45 -4.29
N LEU A 225 1.85 11.58 -4.30
CA LEU A 225 1.06 11.87 -3.10
C LEU A 225 0.99 10.65 -2.17
N LEU A 226 0.90 9.44 -2.74
CA LEU A 226 0.97 8.19 -1.98
C LEU A 226 2.28 8.07 -1.22
N ALA A 227 3.41 8.30 -1.90
CA ALA A 227 4.73 8.17 -1.31
C ALA A 227 4.83 8.94 0.02
N ARG A 228 4.29 10.16 0.07
CA ARG A 228 4.31 10.96 1.31
C ARG A 228 3.46 10.36 2.43
N LYS A 229 2.29 9.80 2.12
CA LYS A 229 1.39 9.18 3.12
C LYS A 229 2.02 7.93 3.73
N PHE A 230 2.57 7.05 2.90
CA PHE A 230 3.28 5.87 3.38
C PHE A 230 4.54 6.23 4.16
N GLN A 231 5.31 7.22 3.71
CA GLN A 231 6.49 7.70 4.42
C GLN A 231 6.18 8.07 5.87
N VAL A 232 5.13 8.87 6.09
CA VAL A 232 4.72 9.30 7.44
C VAL A 232 4.28 8.12 8.29
N ALA A 233 3.47 7.21 7.75
CA ALA A 233 2.98 6.04 8.48
C ALA A 233 4.09 5.06 8.86
N ILE A 234 4.98 4.74 7.92
CA ILE A 234 6.11 3.82 8.12
C ILE A 234 7.08 4.40 9.17
N LEU A 235 7.41 5.69 9.07
CA LEU A 235 8.28 6.34 10.04
C LEU A 235 7.65 6.35 11.44
N ALA A 236 6.37 6.69 11.55
CA ALA A 236 5.66 6.69 12.82
C ALA A 236 5.68 5.31 13.48
N LYS A 237 5.40 4.25 12.70
CA LYS A 237 5.42 2.87 13.19
C LYS A 237 6.82 2.43 13.65
N CYS A 238 7.84 2.66 12.84
CA CYS A 238 9.23 2.33 13.18
C CYS A 238 9.69 3.05 14.46
N THR A 239 9.41 4.36 14.54
CA THR A 239 9.74 5.18 15.72
C THR A 239 9.01 4.67 16.97
N HIS A 240 7.73 4.30 16.85
CA HIS A 240 6.96 3.75 17.96
C HIS A 240 7.57 2.45 18.49
N ILE A 241 7.89 1.50 17.61
CA ILE A 241 8.50 0.22 18.01
C ILE A 241 9.84 0.45 18.71
N ILE A 242 10.71 1.31 18.14
CA ILE A 242 12.00 1.65 18.76
C ILE A 242 11.79 2.26 20.15
N MET A 243 10.86 3.21 20.29
CA MET A 243 10.55 3.82 21.59
C MET A 243 10.02 2.81 22.62
N GLU A 244 9.11 1.92 22.22
CA GLU A 244 8.55 0.87 23.07
C GLU A 244 9.64 -0.09 23.57
N VAL A 245 10.53 -0.52 22.67
CA VAL A 245 11.67 -1.38 22.98
C VAL A 245 12.67 -0.67 23.90
N THR A 246 12.89 0.63 23.72
CA THR A 246 13.72 1.45 24.63
C THR A 246 13.13 1.47 26.04
N SER A 247 11.85 1.79 26.17
CA SER A 247 11.19 1.87 27.48
C SER A 247 11.18 0.52 28.19
N ARG A 248 10.94 -0.57 27.45
CA ARG A 248 11.03 -1.93 28.01
C ARG A 248 12.45 -2.27 28.49
N PHE A 249 13.49 -1.81 27.79
CA PHE A 249 14.87 -1.95 28.27
C PHE A 249 15.09 -1.23 29.60
N GLU A 250 14.67 0.03 29.70
CA GLU A 250 14.76 0.82 30.94
C GLU A 250 14.03 0.13 32.10
N GLU A 251 12.82 -0.40 31.86
CA GLU A 251 12.07 -1.18 32.84
C GLU A 251 12.81 -2.45 33.28
N MET A 252 13.39 -3.20 32.34
CA MET A 252 14.17 -4.40 32.66
C MET A 252 15.39 -4.06 33.52
N MET A 253 16.09 -2.96 33.22
CA MET A 253 17.25 -2.52 33.99
C MET A 253 16.92 -2.25 35.47
N HIS A 254 15.71 -1.84 35.81
CA HIS A 254 15.29 -1.67 37.22
C HIS A 254 15.17 -2.98 38.00
N SER A 255 14.97 -4.10 37.30
CA SER A 255 14.82 -5.44 37.91
C SER A 255 16.00 -6.37 37.59
N PHE A 256 17.01 -5.86 36.88
CA PHE A 256 18.13 -6.62 36.39
C PHE A 256 19.03 -7.05 37.56
N THR A 257 19.49 -8.30 37.53
CA THR A 257 20.39 -8.85 38.54
C THR A 257 21.51 -9.62 37.86
N LEU A 258 22.75 -9.43 38.31
CA LEU A 258 23.95 -10.03 37.73
C LEU A 258 24.23 -11.45 38.27
N THR A 259 23.38 -11.95 39.17
CA THR A 259 23.66 -13.13 40.00
C THR A 259 23.29 -14.46 39.34
N ASN A 260 22.39 -14.45 38.34
CA ASN A 260 21.86 -15.66 37.67
C ASN A 260 22.03 -15.59 36.14
N LEU A 261 23.25 -15.31 35.68
CA LEU A 261 23.54 -15.30 34.25
C LEU A 261 23.47 -16.74 33.69
N PRO A 262 22.77 -16.97 32.57
CA PRO A 262 22.75 -18.28 31.95
C PRO A 262 24.18 -18.67 31.53
N PRO A 263 24.60 -19.93 31.71
CA PRO A 263 25.89 -20.38 31.22
C PRO A 263 25.87 -20.35 29.69
N VAL A 264 26.40 -19.28 29.10
CA VAL A 264 26.67 -19.22 27.68
C VAL A 264 27.85 -20.16 27.42
N GLY A 265 27.54 -21.34 26.88
CA GLY A 265 28.55 -22.38 26.67
C GLY A 265 29.64 -21.91 25.69
N PRO A 266 30.86 -22.48 25.75
CA PRO A 266 31.96 -22.15 24.84
C PRO A 266 31.58 -22.20 23.35
N ALA A 267 30.60 -23.04 23.00
CA ALA A 267 30.05 -23.16 21.65
C ALA A 267 29.35 -21.88 21.16
N ALA A 268 28.67 -21.13 22.01
CA ALA A 268 28.01 -19.87 21.63
C ALA A 268 29.03 -18.73 21.43
N MET A 269 30.10 -18.70 22.25
CA MET A 269 31.24 -17.81 22.03
C MET A 269 31.98 -18.15 20.73
N LEU A 270 32.27 -19.43 20.48
CA LEU A 270 32.89 -19.89 19.22
C LEU A 270 32.02 -19.58 18.00
N MET A 271 30.70 -19.75 18.13
CA MET A 271 29.74 -19.40 17.08
C MET A 271 29.70 -17.89 16.84
N SER A 272 29.85 -17.04 17.86
CA SER A 272 29.98 -15.58 17.68
C SER A 272 31.21 -15.23 16.82
N SER A 273 32.35 -15.87 17.10
CA SER A 273 33.60 -15.69 16.35
C SER A 273 33.50 -16.20 14.90
N LEU A 274 32.87 -17.37 14.71
CA LEU A 274 32.74 -18.04 13.40
C LEU A 274 31.66 -17.42 12.51
N THR A 275 30.60 -16.87 13.10
CA THR A 275 29.47 -16.27 12.36
C THR A 275 29.61 -14.76 12.16
N ALA A 276 30.68 -14.14 12.69
CA ALA A 276 31.03 -12.76 12.38
C ALA A 276 31.14 -12.51 10.86
N GLU A 277 31.43 -13.54 10.07
CA GLU A 277 31.47 -13.49 8.60
C GLU A 277 30.07 -13.47 7.94
N GLU A 278 29.04 -14.03 8.59
CA GLU A 278 27.64 -13.91 8.17
C GLU A 278 27.01 -12.62 8.77
N ASN A 279 27.47 -11.48 8.24
CA ASN A 279 27.33 -10.08 8.70
C ASN A 279 25.95 -9.54 9.16
N LEU A 280 24.87 -10.33 9.18
CA LEU A 280 23.51 -9.89 9.51
C LEU A 280 22.82 -10.71 10.61
N ARG A 281 23.54 -11.62 11.27
CA ARG A 281 23.01 -12.35 12.44
C ARG A 281 23.29 -11.60 13.75
N PRO A 282 22.34 -11.61 14.72
CA PRO A 282 22.58 -11.03 16.04
C PRO A 282 23.79 -11.70 16.73
N PRO A 283 24.66 -10.94 17.42
CA PRO A 283 25.78 -11.51 18.16
C PRO A 283 25.32 -12.45 19.28
N PHE A 284 25.93 -13.64 19.36
CA PHE A 284 25.53 -14.69 20.32
C PHE A 284 25.89 -14.33 21.77
N SER A 285 26.89 -13.47 21.97
CA SER A 285 27.28 -12.88 23.26
C SER A 285 26.13 -12.16 23.96
N LEU A 286 25.20 -11.56 23.21
CA LEU A 286 24.06 -10.83 23.77
C LEU A 286 23.09 -11.75 24.52
N LEU A 287 23.08 -13.06 24.21
CA LEU A 287 22.22 -14.03 24.89
C LEU A 287 22.59 -14.23 26.36
N GLU A 288 23.81 -13.85 26.76
CA GLU A 288 24.17 -13.84 28.18
C GLU A 288 23.32 -12.83 28.97
N PHE A 289 22.92 -11.74 28.30
CA PHE A 289 22.30 -10.58 28.92
C PHE A 289 20.92 -10.32 28.32
N GLU A 290 19.90 -10.84 29.01
CA GLU A 290 18.50 -10.74 28.57
C GLU A 290 18.07 -9.31 28.15
N PRO A 291 18.42 -8.22 28.87
CA PRO A 291 18.04 -6.88 28.44
C PRO A 291 18.59 -6.51 27.06
N LEU A 292 19.85 -6.85 26.77
CA LEU A 292 20.50 -6.55 25.48
C LEU A 292 19.92 -7.41 24.36
N ALA A 293 19.70 -8.70 24.60
CA ALA A 293 19.09 -9.60 23.64
C ALA A 293 17.67 -9.15 23.26
N GLN A 294 16.82 -8.82 24.24
CA GLN A 294 15.47 -8.34 23.99
C GLN A 294 15.47 -7.00 23.25
N TYR A 295 16.34 -6.07 23.63
CA TYR A 295 16.45 -4.77 22.95
C TYR A 295 16.89 -4.95 21.48
N CYS A 296 17.93 -5.74 21.22
CA CYS A 296 18.41 -6.04 19.88
C CYS A 296 17.30 -6.65 19.01
N ASN A 297 16.60 -7.68 19.51
CA ASN A 297 15.50 -8.33 18.80
C ASN A 297 14.32 -7.37 18.52
N GLY A 298 14.03 -6.47 19.46
CA GLY A 298 13.01 -5.44 19.30
C GLY A 298 13.35 -4.45 18.17
N VAL A 299 14.59 -3.95 18.14
CA VAL A 299 15.05 -3.07 17.06
C VAL A 299 15.04 -3.80 15.71
N LEU A 300 15.49 -5.07 15.67
CA LEU A 300 15.45 -5.88 14.46
C LEU A 300 14.02 -6.11 13.96
N THR A 301 13.05 -6.23 14.86
CA THR A 301 11.63 -6.31 14.49
C THR A 301 11.20 -5.04 13.75
N ALA A 302 11.56 -3.85 14.27
CA ALA A 302 11.28 -2.58 13.59
C ALA A 302 11.93 -2.50 12.20
N PHE A 303 13.18 -2.97 12.09
CA PHE A 303 13.94 -3.01 10.83
C PHE A 303 13.35 -3.99 9.81
N ASN A 304 12.89 -5.15 10.27
CA ASN A 304 12.26 -6.15 9.41
C ASN A 304 10.95 -5.65 8.82
N GLU A 305 10.13 -4.94 9.59
CA GLU A 305 8.90 -4.31 9.08
C GLU A 305 9.19 -3.19 8.06
N LEU A 306 10.26 -2.44 8.29
CA LEU A 306 10.68 -1.35 7.42
C LEU A 306 11.27 -1.85 6.09
N ARG A 307 11.94 -3.00 6.08
CA ARG A 307 12.76 -3.50 4.98
C ARG A 307 12.10 -3.46 3.61
N LEU A 308 10.84 -3.87 3.50
CA LEU A 308 10.12 -3.97 2.22
C LEU A 308 9.59 -2.62 1.71
N CYS A 309 9.65 -1.57 2.53
CA CYS A 309 9.13 -0.24 2.21
C CYS A 309 10.07 0.91 2.63
N ALA A 310 11.36 0.60 2.81
CA ALA A 310 12.39 1.54 3.25
C ALA A 310 12.64 2.65 2.22
N CYS A 311 11.98 3.79 2.40
CA CYS A 311 12.18 4.96 1.56
C CYS A 311 13.45 5.71 2.00
N LEU A 312 14.34 6.05 1.07
CA LEU A 312 15.57 6.80 1.39
C LEU A 312 15.30 8.16 2.06
N SER A 313 14.10 8.73 1.85
CA SER A 313 13.66 9.98 2.46
C SER A 313 13.47 9.93 3.98
N ILE A 314 13.38 8.74 4.59
CA ILE A 314 13.29 8.56 6.06
C ILE A 314 14.58 8.06 6.69
N ALA A 315 15.64 7.83 5.90
CA ALA A 315 16.91 7.35 6.40
C ALA A 315 17.39 8.19 7.59
N LYS A 316 17.31 9.51 7.48
CA LYS A 316 17.69 10.44 8.54
C LYS A 316 16.88 10.27 9.81
N ASP A 317 15.56 10.26 9.67
CA ASP A 317 14.66 10.23 10.82
C ASP A 317 14.74 8.90 11.56
N VAL A 318 14.86 7.77 10.84
CA VAL A 318 15.06 6.45 11.43
C VAL A 318 16.42 6.37 12.13
N THR A 319 17.48 6.89 11.51
CA THR A 319 18.82 6.92 12.12
C THR A 319 18.82 7.74 13.42
N LEU A 320 18.19 8.91 13.42
CA LEU A 320 18.06 9.76 14.61
C LEU A 320 17.19 9.09 15.69
N SER A 321 16.13 8.39 15.31
CA SER A 321 15.30 7.63 16.26
C SER A 321 16.11 6.53 16.96
N LEU A 322 16.88 5.76 16.19
CA LEU A 322 17.74 4.72 16.75
C LEU A 322 18.87 5.31 17.60
N ARG A 323 19.51 6.40 17.16
CA ARG A 323 20.54 7.10 17.94
C ARG A 323 20.00 7.51 19.32
N ARG A 324 18.85 8.19 19.37
CA ARG A 324 18.23 8.60 20.64
C ARG A 324 17.86 7.41 21.52
N SER A 325 17.41 6.31 20.92
CA SER A 325 17.13 5.05 21.61
C SER A 325 18.38 4.50 22.28
N LEU A 326 19.51 4.44 21.55
CA LEU A 326 20.79 3.99 22.08
C LEU A 326 21.35 4.93 23.16
N GLU A 327 21.23 6.24 22.99
CA GLU A 327 21.64 7.23 24.01
C GLU A 327 20.84 7.07 25.32
N ARG A 328 19.54 6.74 25.24
CA ARG A 328 18.71 6.39 26.40
C ARG A 328 19.15 5.08 27.05
N VAL A 329 19.45 4.05 26.26
CA VAL A 329 20.01 2.79 26.76
C VAL A 329 21.31 3.05 27.51
N VAL A 330 22.25 3.81 26.94
CA VAL A 330 23.51 4.22 27.61
C VAL A 330 23.23 4.92 28.93
N THR A 331 22.26 5.84 28.95
CA THR A 331 21.86 6.55 30.18
C THR A 331 21.35 5.58 31.25
N ALA A 332 20.55 4.57 30.87
CA ALA A 332 20.06 3.54 31.79
C ALA A 332 21.19 2.65 32.32
N ILE A 333 22.15 2.26 31.47
CA ILE A 333 23.31 1.44 31.85
C ILE A 333 24.20 2.20 32.85
N VAL A 334 24.54 3.46 32.56
CA VAL A 334 25.34 4.31 33.45
C VAL A 334 24.59 4.58 34.77
N GLY A 335 23.28 4.82 34.70
CA GLY A 335 22.43 5.01 35.87
C GLY A 335 22.39 3.78 36.79
N PHE A 336 22.33 2.58 36.21
CA PHE A 336 22.40 1.33 36.95
C PHE A 336 23.75 1.17 37.66
N TYR A 337 24.87 1.38 36.94
CA TYR A 337 26.21 1.29 37.54
C TYR A 337 26.37 2.27 38.70
N ALA A 338 25.99 3.53 38.51
CA ALA A 338 26.11 4.56 39.53
C ALA A 338 25.27 4.26 40.80
N ALA A 339 24.17 3.51 40.66
CA ALA A 339 23.35 3.09 41.79
C ALA A 339 23.95 1.89 42.56
N GLU A 340 24.63 0.98 41.87
CA GLU A 340 25.11 -0.29 42.43
C GLU A 340 26.63 -0.38 42.65
N GLU A 341 27.43 0.60 42.22
CA GLU A 341 28.90 0.59 42.27
C GLU A 341 29.46 0.17 43.64
N SER A 342 28.87 0.65 44.74
CA SER A 342 29.32 0.35 46.10
C SER A 342 28.93 -1.03 46.63
N THR A 343 28.01 -1.73 45.95
CA THR A 343 27.42 -3.01 46.38
C THR A 343 27.82 -4.20 45.51
N LEU A 344 28.39 -3.95 44.32
CA LEU A 344 28.79 -5.00 43.39
C LEU A 344 29.95 -5.83 43.95
N THR A 345 29.82 -7.15 43.85
CA THR A 345 30.95 -8.08 44.07
C THR A 345 31.92 -8.04 42.90
N GLU A 346 33.17 -8.50 43.06
CA GLU A 346 34.15 -8.57 41.98
C GLU A 346 33.62 -9.33 40.75
N LYS A 347 32.90 -10.44 40.97
CA LYS A 347 32.29 -11.24 39.89
C LYS A 347 31.18 -10.48 39.16
N GLU A 348 30.37 -9.72 39.88
CA GLU A 348 29.30 -8.91 39.30
C GLU A 348 29.87 -7.71 38.55
N SER A 349 30.96 -7.12 39.05
CA SER A 349 31.70 -6.06 38.35
C SER A 349 32.30 -6.57 37.04
N GLU A 350 32.87 -7.78 37.01
CA GLU A 350 33.37 -8.41 35.79
C GLU A 350 32.23 -8.70 34.81
N ALA A 351 31.13 -9.27 35.28
CA ALA A 351 29.95 -9.52 34.45
C ALA A 351 29.33 -8.23 33.89
N PHE A 352 29.28 -7.16 34.68
CA PHE A 352 28.79 -5.86 34.24
C PHE A 352 29.71 -5.21 33.20
N SER A 353 31.03 -5.42 33.33
CA SER A 353 31.96 -4.94 32.31
C SER A 353 31.80 -5.70 30.99
N ARG A 354 31.58 -7.02 31.04
CA ARG A 354 31.22 -7.82 29.85
C ARG A 354 29.89 -7.40 29.23
N PHE A 355 28.89 -7.09 30.05
CA PHE A 355 27.61 -6.49 29.60
C PHE A 355 27.84 -5.16 28.86
N SER A 356 28.66 -4.28 29.44
CA SER A 356 28.99 -2.98 28.86
C SER A 356 29.77 -3.12 27.54
N SER A 357 30.73 -4.05 27.49
CA SER A 357 31.47 -4.38 26.26
C SER A 357 30.56 -5.00 25.19
N GLY A 358 29.63 -5.88 25.56
CA GLY A 358 28.65 -6.45 24.63
C GLY A 358 27.74 -5.39 24.01
N PHE A 359 27.32 -4.38 24.78
CA PHE A 359 26.59 -3.24 24.24
C PHE A 359 27.46 -2.39 23.29
N ALA A 360 28.65 -1.98 23.76
CA ALA A 360 29.52 -1.03 23.07
C ALA A 360 30.16 -1.59 21.79
N ASN A 361 30.74 -2.79 21.88
CA ASN A 361 31.59 -3.35 20.84
C ASN A 361 30.84 -4.30 19.90
N GLU A 362 29.69 -4.83 20.33
CA GLU A 362 28.93 -5.80 19.54
C GLU A 362 27.57 -5.26 19.09
N LEU A 363 26.71 -4.83 20.03
CA LEU A 363 25.34 -4.42 19.72
C LEU A 363 25.29 -3.13 18.88
N VAL A 364 25.96 -2.06 19.31
CA VAL A 364 25.91 -0.76 18.60
C VAL A 364 26.47 -0.90 17.17
N PRO A 365 27.66 -1.50 16.94
CA PRO A 365 28.18 -1.70 15.59
C PRO A 365 27.31 -2.65 14.75
N PHE A 366 26.70 -3.67 15.36
CA PHE A 366 25.78 -4.56 14.67
C PHE A 366 24.55 -3.81 14.15
N LEU A 367 23.92 -2.97 14.97
CA LEU A 367 22.76 -2.18 14.56
C LEU A 367 23.11 -1.13 13.50
N ASP A 368 24.32 -0.54 13.55
CA ASP A 368 24.83 0.34 12.49
C ASP A 368 24.97 -0.41 11.15
N ARG A 369 25.53 -1.62 11.16
CA ARG A 369 25.60 -2.47 9.96
C ARG A 369 24.21 -2.78 9.40
N CYS A 370 23.25 -3.13 10.25
CA CYS A 370 21.86 -3.36 9.81
C CYS A 370 21.24 -2.10 9.19
N LEU A 371 21.47 -0.93 9.79
CA LEU A 371 21.00 0.35 9.28
C LEU A 371 21.63 0.69 7.91
N SER A 372 22.93 0.41 7.76
CA SER A 372 23.68 0.60 6.51
C SER A 372 23.15 -0.27 5.36
N VAL A 373 22.65 -1.47 5.68
CA VAL A 373 22.02 -2.37 4.70
C VAL A 373 20.62 -1.89 4.34
N LEU A 374 19.85 -1.37 5.30
CA LEU A 374 18.54 -0.77 5.04
C LEU A 374 18.63 0.53 4.21
N PHE A 375 19.67 1.33 4.45
CA PHE A 375 19.88 2.62 3.82
C PHE A 375 21.30 2.73 3.25
N PRO A 376 21.58 2.09 2.10
CA PRO A 376 22.93 2.09 1.53
C PRO A 376 23.39 3.50 1.17
N SER A 377 24.54 3.92 1.71
CA SER A 377 25.16 5.22 1.42
C SER A 377 25.35 5.50 -0.07
N SER A 378 25.58 4.46 -0.89
CA SER A 378 25.70 4.58 -2.35
C SER A 378 24.39 5.01 -3.03
N GLN A 379 23.25 4.51 -2.55
CA GLN A 379 21.93 4.87 -3.08
C GLN A 379 21.54 6.29 -2.65
N ILE A 380 21.80 6.65 -1.39
CA ILE A 380 21.58 8.01 -0.86
C ILE A 380 22.43 9.02 -1.65
N ALA A 381 23.71 8.71 -1.86
CA ALA A 381 24.65 9.53 -2.62
C ALA A 381 24.15 9.79 -4.05
N THR A 382 23.63 8.75 -4.70
CA THR A 382 23.07 8.84 -6.05
C THR A 382 21.86 9.78 -6.11
N VAL A 383 20.94 9.68 -5.14
CA VAL A 383 19.75 10.55 -5.10
C VAL A 383 20.09 12.00 -4.78
N LEU A 384 21.09 12.23 -3.92
CA LEU A 384 21.53 13.59 -3.56
C LEU A 384 22.48 14.22 -4.60
N GLY A 385 22.97 13.44 -5.56
CA GLY A 385 23.99 13.90 -6.50
C GLY A 385 25.35 14.18 -5.84
N LEU A 386 25.68 13.48 -4.76
CA LEU A 386 26.91 13.66 -3.97
C LEU A 386 27.81 12.42 -4.06
N PRO A 387 29.13 12.53 -3.83
CA PRO A 387 29.99 11.37 -3.64
C PRO A 387 29.63 10.60 -2.35
N ALA A 388 29.72 9.27 -2.38
CA ALA A 388 29.43 8.42 -1.21
C ALA A 388 30.28 8.78 0.03
N THR A 389 31.51 9.25 -0.18
CA THR A 389 32.41 9.71 0.90
C THR A 389 31.93 10.96 1.62
N GLN A 390 31.05 11.77 0.99
CA GLN A 390 30.42 12.90 1.65
C GLN A 390 29.18 12.47 2.43
N VAL A 391 28.43 11.49 1.94
CA VAL A 391 27.26 10.93 2.64
C VAL A 391 27.67 10.25 3.95
N ILE A 392 28.77 9.52 3.96
CA ILE A 392 29.31 8.90 5.18
C ILE A 392 29.70 9.96 6.23
N ARG A 393 30.08 11.17 5.80
CA ARG A 393 30.36 12.32 6.69
C ARG A 393 29.10 13.08 7.11
N MET A 394 27.97 12.84 6.44
CA MET A 394 26.70 13.43 6.86
C MET A 394 26.19 12.57 8.01
N ASP A 395 26.47 13.03 9.24
CA ASP A 395 25.98 12.37 10.44
C ASP A 395 24.48 12.08 10.32
N ASN A 396 24.11 10.85 10.69
CA ASN A 396 22.74 10.36 10.76
C ASN A 396 22.07 10.05 9.40
N MET A 397 22.81 9.72 8.35
CA MET A 397 22.24 9.29 7.05
C MET A 397 22.50 7.81 6.78
N GLY A 398 21.78 6.94 7.49
CA GLY A 398 21.95 5.48 7.35
C GLY A 398 23.17 4.91 8.08
N HIS A 399 23.87 5.75 8.86
CA HIS A 399 25.02 5.40 9.69
C HIS A 399 24.98 6.11 11.04
N LEU A 400 25.45 5.43 12.08
CA LEU A 400 25.60 5.89 13.45
C LEU A 400 27.07 6.23 13.73
N ASN A 401 27.31 7.29 14.50
CA ASN A 401 28.62 7.51 15.11
C ASN A 401 28.69 6.71 16.42
N CYS A 402 29.17 5.47 16.35
CA CYS A 402 29.23 4.55 17.47
C CYS A 402 30.04 5.10 18.65
N ASP A 403 31.17 5.77 18.35
CA ASP A 403 32.06 6.35 19.37
C ASP A 403 31.34 7.44 20.18
N ASP A 404 30.57 8.31 19.52
CA ASP A 404 29.80 9.37 20.18
C ASP A 404 28.72 8.78 21.11
N ILE A 405 28.04 7.72 20.67
CA ILE A 405 26.95 7.09 21.43
C ILE A 405 27.51 6.42 22.69
N VAL A 406 28.64 5.73 22.57
CA VAL A 406 29.24 4.94 23.66
C VAL A 406 30.11 5.80 24.59
N ALA A 407 30.55 7.00 24.16
CA ALA A 407 31.43 7.88 24.92
C ALA A 407 31.06 8.05 26.42
N PRO A 408 29.79 8.21 26.82
CA PRO A 408 29.42 8.35 28.23
C PRO A 408 29.72 7.13 29.09
N MET A 409 29.71 5.92 28.52
CA MET A 409 29.94 4.66 29.24
C MET A 409 31.33 4.06 29.00
N LYS A 410 32.22 4.77 28.31
CA LYS A 410 33.56 4.26 27.94
C LYS A 410 34.41 3.83 29.16
N HIS A 411 34.17 4.42 30.32
CA HIS A 411 34.84 4.06 31.58
C HIS A 411 34.37 2.70 32.17
N LEU A 412 33.25 2.16 31.70
CA LEU A 412 32.65 0.90 32.15
C LEU A 412 33.07 -0.29 31.27
N VAL A 413 33.51 0.00 30.05
CA VAL A 413 34.04 -0.96 29.08
C VAL A 413 35.48 -1.23 29.47
N SER A 414 35.78 -2.44 29.91
CA SER A 414 37.16 -2.85 30.16
C SER A 414 37.87 -3.11 28.84
N ASP A 415 39.10 -2.60 28.70
CA ASP A 415 40.03 -2.96 27.64
C ASP A 415 40.52 -4.41 27.87
N PHE A 416 39.63 -5.40 27.79
CA PHE A 416 40.08 -6.79 27.63
C PHE A 416 40.46 -6.98 26.16
N GLU A 417 41.67 -6.55 25.81
CA GLU A 417 42.40 -7.21 24.74
C GLU A 417 42.63 -8.66 25.21
N GLU A 418 41.84 -9.61 24.72
CA GLU A 418 42.18 -11.03 24.84
C GLU A 418 43.48 -11.26 24.05
N ASP A 419 44.60 -11.12 24.74
CA ASP A 419 45.93 -11.45 24.25
C ASP A 419 46.02 -12.96 24.05
N PHE A 420 45.57 -13.45 22.88
CA PHE A 420 45.84 -14.80 22.39
C PHE A 420 47.30 -14.92 21.93
N SER A 421 48.23 -14.59 22.81
CA SER A 421 49.64 -14.93 22.66
C SER A 421 49.83 -16.40 23.05
N VAL A 422 49.77 -17.29 22.05
CA VAL A 422 50.20 -18.69 22.19
C VAL A 422 51.66 -18.69 22.68
N PRO A 423 52.00 -19.29 23.84
CA PRO A 423 53.38 -19.35 24.27
C PRO A 423 54.16 -20.30 23.34
N PRO A 424 55.37 -19.94 22.89
CA PRO A 424 56.20 -20.84 22.10
C PRO A 424 56.60 -22.03 22.96
N SER A 425 56.22 -23.23 22.53
CA SER A 425 56.66 -24.49 23.13
C SER A 425 58.16 -24.65 22.89
N SER A 426 58.94 -24.55 23.97
CA SER A 426 60.36 -24.87 24.00
C SER A 426 60.56 -26.38 23.92
N GLU A 427 61.32 -26.80 22.91
CA GLU A 427 61.89 -28.13 22.76
C GLU A 427 62.84 -28.47 23.92
N GLU A 428 62.68 -29.65 24.52
CA GLU A 428 63.80 -30.45 25.03
C GLU A 428 63.51 -31.94 24.70
N GLY A 429 64.36 -32.55 23.88
CA GLY A 429 64.40 -34.01 23.64
C GLY A 429 65.00 -34.78 24.84
N PRO A 430 65.36 -36.10 24.74
CA PRO A 430 66.02 -36.70 23.56
C PRO A 430 65.74 -38.20 23.23
N SER A 431 66.27 -38.57 22.05
CA SER A 431 66.96 -39.82 21.60
C SER A 431 66.24 -41.17 21.41
N ASP A 432 66.29 -41.60 20.13
CA ASP A 432 66.70 -42.90 19.55
C ASP A 432 65.93 -44.22 19.84
N GLU A 433 65.34 -44.84 18.80
CA GLU A 433 65.96 -45.93 18.01
C GLU A 433 65.01 -46.52 16.92
N ALA A 434 65.54 -46.61 15.70
CA ALA A 434 65.33 -47.54 14.58
C ALA A 434 64.04 -48.40 14.42
N VAL A 435 63.50 -48.43 13.18
CA VAL A 435 63.73 -49.50 12.15
C VAL A 435 62.81 -49.27 10.90
N LEU A 436 63.44 -49.23 9.73
CA LEU A 436 62.95 -49.24 8.32
C LEU A 436 62.37 -50.62 7.90
N PRO A 437 61.71 -50.88 6.72
CA PRO A 437 62.05 -50.40 5.35
C PRO A 437 60.85 -50.04 4.43
N GLU A 438 60.92 -49.07 3.52
CA GLU A 438 61.60 -49.01 2.20
C GLU A 438 61.03 -49.96 1.14
N VAL A 439 60.33 -49.45 0.10
CA VAL A 439 60.43 -49.95 -1.29
C VAL A 439 60.11 -48.84 -2.33
N ALA A 440 61.17 -48.49 -3.06
CA ALA A 440 61.31 -48.16 -4.49
C ALA A 440 60.28 -47.28 -5.23
N GLY A 441 60.83 -46.22 -5.85
CA GLY A 441 60.19 -45.49 -6.93
C GLY A 441 60.42 -46.12 -8.31
N THR A 442 59.78 -45.52 -9.32
CA THR A 442 60.22 -45.56 -10.71
C THR A 442 59.78 -44.29 -11.44
N ASP A 443 60.62 -43.98 -12.41
CA ASP A 443 60.84 -42.75 -13.15
C ASP A 443 59.96 -42.62 -14.40
N ALA A 444 60.03 -41.42 -15.00
CA ALA A 444 59.85 -41.08 -16.41
C ALA A 444 58.44 -40.91 -17.03
N GLY A 445 58.12 -39.64 -17.30
CA GLY A 445 58.08 -39.19 -18.71
C GLY A 445 56.73 -39.14 -19.44
N PRO A 446 56.65 -38.39 -20.56
CA PRO A 446 55.58 -37.41 -20.79
C PRO A 446 54.64 -37.77 -21.96
N ILE A 447 53.57 -36.96 -22.15
CA ILE A 447 53.05 -36.39 -23.42
C ILE A 447 51.51 -36.23 -23.38
N GLU A 448 51.09 -35.01 -23.74
CA GLU A 448 49.87 -34.51 -24.42
C GLU A 448 48.58 -35.37 -24.39
N VAL A 449 47.39 -34.76 -24.28
CA VAL A 449 46.57 -34.39 -25.46
C VAL A 449 45.39 -33.50 -25.04
N SER A 450 45.16 -32.48 -25.88
CA SER A 450 44.03 -31.55 -26.03
C SER A 450 42.61 -32.02 -25.70
N SER A 451 41.72 -31.07 -25.32
CA SER A 451 40.32 -30.83 -25.79
C SER A 451 39.61 -29.76 -24.93
N PRO A 452 38.50 -29.10 -25.35
CA PRO A 452 38.53 -27.67 -25.67
C PRO A 452 37.48 -26.82 -24.92
N ALA A 453 37.51 -25.51 -25.20
CA ALA A 453 36.47 -24.55 -24.88
C ALA A 453 35.19 -24.78 -25.71
N VAL A 454 34.02 -24.53 -25.11
CA VAL A 454 32.79 -24.17 -25.83
C VAL A 454 32.09 -23.06 -25.04
N GLU A 455 32.01 -21.88 -25.67
CA GLU A 455 31.10 -20.79 -25.34
C GLU A 455 29.65 -21.24 -25.55
N GLU A 456 28.72 -20.80 -24.71
CA GLU A 456 27.34 -20.67 -25.17
C GLU A 456 26.67 -19.42 -24.62
N SER A 457 26.05 -18.72 -25.57
CA SER A 457 25.57 -17.36 -25.57
C SER A 457 24.09 -17.25 -25.24
N VAL A 458 23.77 -16.10 -24.66
CA VAL A 458 22.45 -15.45 -24.51
C VAL A 458 21.57 -15.52 -25.76
N THR A 459 20.26 -15.74 -25.59
CA THR A 459 19.13 -15.02 -26.27
C THR A 459 17.74 -15.48 -25.75
N PRO A 460 16.66 -14.70 -25.95
CA PRO A 460 15.61 -14.47 -24.96
C PRO A 460 14.30 -15.23 -25.20
N VAL A 461 13.44 -15.25 -24.17
CA VAL A 461 12.10 -15.86 -24.19
C VAL A 461 11.05 -14.85 -24.70
N GLU A 462 10.37 -15.22 -25.78
CA GLU A 462 9.20 -14.52 -26.35
C GLU A 462 7.89 -14.84 -25.61
N ALA A 463 6.96 -13.89 -25.70
CA ALA A 463 5.60 -13.89 -25.13
C ALA A 463 4.63 -14.84 -25.86
N PRO A 464 3.53 -15.29 -25.22
CA PRO A 464 2.46 -15.97 -25.92
C PRO A 464 1.36 -14.99 -26.38
N THR A 465 1.05 -15.06 -27.66
CA THR A 465 -0.06 -14.44 -28.38
C THR A 465 -1.39 -15.17 -28.15
N LEU A 466 -2.46 -14.38 -28.09
CA LEU A 466 -3.87 -14.76 -28.23
C LEU A 466 -4.16 -15.31 -29.63
N LEU A 467 -4.96 -16.38 -29.73
CA LEU A 467 -5.84 -16.64 -30.87
C LEU A 467 -7.09 -17.40 -30.41
N ASP A 468 -8.23 -16.91 -30.88
CA ASP A 468 -9.57 -17.48 -30.83
C ASP A 468 -9.64 -18.85 -31.52
N ASP A 469 -10.50 -19.75 -31.02
CA ASP A 469 -11.46 -20.42 -31.90
C ASP A 469 -12.67 -20.99 -31.14
N VAL A 470 -13.79 -20.90 -31.82
CA VAL A 470 -15.17 -21.27 -31.46
C VAL A 470 -15.38 -22.74 -31.78
N ASP A 471 -16.02 -23.53 -30.91
CA ASP A 471 -17.01 -24.52 -31.36
C ASP A 471 -18.00 -24.97 -30.27
N GLU A 472 -19.20 -25.30 -30.76
CA GLU A 472 -20.45 -25.63 -30.11
C GLU A 472 -20.45 -26.96 -29.34
N GLY A 473 -21.34 -27.09 -28.36
CA GLY A 473 -21.59 -28.36 -27.68
C GLY A 473 -22.69 -28.30 -26.63
N ALA A 474 -23.94 -28.33 -27.09
CA ALA A 474 -25.12 -28.53 -26.25
C ALA A 474 -25.15 -29.94 -25.64
N VAL A 475 -25.33 -30.07 -24.31
CA VAL A 475 -25.99 -31.23 -23.70
C VAL A 475 -26.80 -30.80 -22.48
N SER A 476 -28.06 -31.23 -22.47
CA SER A 476 -29.09 -30.97 -21.48
C SER A 476 -29.01 -31.87 -20.23
N MET A 477 -29.64 -31.39 -19.16
CA MET A 477 -30.35 -32.13 -18.11
C MET A 477 -29.51 -32.97 -17.13
N SER A 478 -29.65 -32.65 -15.83
CA SER A 478 -30.31 -33.50 -14.82
C SER A 478 -30.12 -32.90 -13.42
N GLU A 479 -31.22 -32.49 -12.77
CA GLU A 479 -31.27 -32.33 -11.31
C GLU A 479 -30.99 -33.67 -10.61
N PRO A 480 -30.61 -33.65 -9.33
CA PRO A 480 -31.39 -34.47 -8.41
C PRO A 480 -31.78 -33.73 -7.13
N GLY A 481 -33.04 -33.99 -6.75
CA GLY A 481 -33.74 -33.45 -5.60
C GLY A 481 -33.11 -33.78 -4.24
N ALA A 482 -33.42 -32.88 -3.30
CA ALA A 482 -33.47 -33.17 -1.88
C ALA A 482 -34.57 -34.20 -1.58
N PRO A 483 -34.45 -34.96 -0.47
CA PRO A 483 -35.56 -34.88 0.48
C PRO A 483 -35.16 -34.92 1.97
N GLU A 484 -36.04 -34.25 2.72
CA GLU A 484 -36.65 -34.65 3.99
C GLU A 484 -35.85 -34.73 5.30
N VAL A 485 -36.10 -33.68 6.09
CA VAL A 485 -36.40 -33.66 7.52
C VAL A 485 -37.01 -34.97 8.08
N GLN A 486 -36.39 -35.51 9.13
CA GLN A 486 -37.08 -36.32 10.15
C GLN A 486 -36.69 -35.84 11.56
N HIS A 487 -37.72 -35.81 12.41
CA HIS A 487 -37.75 -35.41 13.81
C HIS A 487 -37.03 -36.39 14.76
N ALA A 488 -36.58 -35.82 15.90
CA ALA A 488 -36.36 -36.43 17.23
C ALA A 488 -35.31 -37.56 17.30
N THR A 489 -34.24 -37.44 18.09
CA THR A 489 -34.22 -37.22 19.55
C THR A 489 -32.80 -36.83 19.96
#